data_AF-A0A484F6H6-F1
#
_entry.id   AF-A0A484F6H6-F1
#
_cell.length_a   1.000
_cell.length_b   1.000
_cell.length_c   1.000
_cell.angle_alpha   90.00
_cell.angle_beta   90.00
_cell.angle_gamma   90.00
#
_symmetry.space_group_name_H-M   'P 1'
#
loop_
_entity.id
_entity.type
_entity.pdbx_description
1 polymer ?
#
loop_
_entity_poly.entity_id
_entity_poly.type
_entity_poly.pdbx_seq_one_letter_code
_entity_poly.pdbx_strand_id
1 'polypeptide(L)'
;MPEGKNQEKESVYVIAHCLLNSLTRVKGIRRPEPFDTTNKKVIQLPCPELIYAGPERGRKTKEDYDTPDYRALCLELFLPYADMIEKLSKDGHEIKITGVPKSPSCGVLTTTVQTSAESESSSENGIVESKGILIEEIEKELIRRHVSFEMSE
;
A
#
# COMPACT_ATOMS: atom_id res chain seq x y z
N MET A 1 -34.25 6.16 -24.16
CA MET A 1 -33.39 5.94 -22.98
C MET A 1 -32.71 4.60 -23.22
N PRO A 2 -31.38 4.51 -23.36
CA PRO A 2 -30.76 3.22 -23.56
C PRO A 2 -30.90 2.41 -22.27
N GLU A 3 -31.29 1.15 -22.43
CA GLU A 3 -31.53 0.16 -21.39
C GLU A 3 -30.26 -0.02 -20.54
N GLY A 4 -30.42 0.01 -19.21
CA GLY A 4 -29.34 -0.22 -18.27
C GLY A 4 -28.79 -1.63 -18.45
N LYS A 5 -27.58 -1.74 -19.01
CA LYS A 5 -26.83 -3.00 -19.03
C LYS A 5 -26.65 -3.45 -17.59
N ASN A 6 -27.01 -4.70 -17.31
CA ASN A 6 -26.74 -5.36 -16.05
C ASN A 6 -25.21 -5.40 -15.89
N GLN A 7 -24.65 -4.52 -15.07
CA GLN A 7 -23.21 -4.37 -14.94
C GLN A 7 -22.68 -5.49 -14.04
N GLU A 8 -21.84 -6.36 -14.58
CA GLU A 8 -21.24 -7.43 -13.81
C GLU A 8 -20.32 -6.85 -12.73
N LYS A 9 -20.54 -7.26 -11.48
CA LYS A 9 -19.67 -6.89 -10.37
C LYS A 9 -18.32 -7.59 -10.52
N GLU A 10 -17.30 -6.81 -10.80
CA GLU A 10 -15.91 -7.27 -10.85
C GLU A 10 -15.12 -6.83 -9.61
N SER A 11 -14.05 -7.57 -9.27
CA SER A 11 -13.07 -7.13 -8.27
C SER A 11 -11.97 -6.28 -8.90
N VAL A 12 -11.64 -5.16 -8.26
CA VAL A 12 -10.55 -4.24 -8.60
C VAL A 12 -9.45 -4.34 -7.55
N TYR A 13 -8.25 -4.67 -8.00
CA TYR A 13 -7.08 -4.88 -7.14
C TYR A 13 -6.21 -3.63 -7.10
N VAL A 14 -6.14 -2.97 -5.95
CA VAL A 14 -5.29 -1.82 -5.67
C VAL A 14 -4.00 -2.33 -5.03
N ILE A 15 -2.88 -2.25 -5.73
CA ILE A 15 -1.67 -2.98 -5.31
C ILE A 15 -0.48 -2.05 -5.10
N ALA A 16 0.39 -2.41 -4.15
CA ALA A 16 1.66 -1.73 -3.94
C ALA A 16 2.57 -1.81 -5.19
N HIS A 17 3.27 -0.72 -5.50
CA HIS A 17 4.04 -0.59 -6.73
C HIS A 17 5.03 -1.74 -6.98
N CYS A 18 5.75 -2.17 -5.95
CA CYS A 18 6.83 -3.13 -6.08
C CYS A 18 6.37 -4.56 -6.36
N LEU A 19 5.06 -4.84 -6.30
CA LEU A 19 4.46 -6.09 -6.74
C LEU A 19 4.44 -6.26 -8.26
N LEU A 20 4.48 -5.18 -9.04
CA LEU A 20 4.65 -5.25 -10.51
C LEU A 20 6.00 -4.70 -10.97
N ASN A 21 6.59 -3.77 -10.23
CA ASN A 21 7.86 -3.16 -10.57
C ASN A 21 8.84 -3.26 -9.41
N SER A 22 9.53 -4.40 -9.33
CA SER A 22 10.50 -4.67 -8.26
C SER A 22 11.69 -3.70 -8.19
N LEU A 23 11.90 -2.86 -9.22
CA LEU A 23 12.95 -1.83 -9.23
C LEU A 23 12.68 -0.71 -8.22
N THR A 24 11.45 -0.55 -7.74
CA THR A 24 11.10 0.48 -6.75
C THR A 24 11.33 0.04 -5.30
N ARG A 25 11.70 -1.24 -5.10
CA ARG A 25 12.09 -1.76 -3.80
C ARG A 25 13.53 -1.37 -3.50
N VAL A 26 13.82 -1.16 -2.22
CA VAL A 26 15.19 -0.96 -1.73
C VAL A 26 16.12 -2.08 -2.21
N LYS A 27 17.33 -1.70 -2.61
CA LYS A 27 18.36 -2.63 -3.09
C LYS A 27 18.82 -3.57 -1.97
N GLY A 28 19.21 -4.79 -2.33
CA GLY A 28 19.74 -5.77 -1.37
C GLY A 28 18.69 -6.39 -0.43
N ILE A 29 17.40 -6.31 -0.77
CA ILE A 29 16.33 -7.09 -0.13
C ILE A 29 15.71 -8.05 -1.15
N ARG A 30 15.31 -9.23 -0.69
CA ARG A 30 14.51 -10.18 -1.49
C ARG A 30 13.32 -9.47 -2.12
N ARG A 31 13.15 -9.66 -3.43
CA ARG A 31 12.01 -9.13 -4.19
C ARG A 31 10.73 -9.87 -3.77
N PRO A 32 9.59 -9.18 -3.69
CA PRO A 32 8.33 -9.86 -3.47
C PRO A 32 8.01 -10.74 -4.69
N GLU A 33 7.20 -11.76 -4.50
CA GLU A 33 6.62 -12.47 -5.63
C GLU A 33 5.76 -11.49 -6.44
N PRO A 34 5.87 -11.46 -7.78
CA PRO A 34 5.07 -10.57 -8.59
C PRO A 34 3.57 -10.87 -8.42
N PHE A 35 2.77 -9.82 -8.33
CA PHE A 35 1.32 -9.99 -8.32
C PHE A 35 0.85 -10.42 -9.72
N ASP A 36 0.19 -11.57 -9.81
CA ASP A 36 -0.38 -12.04 -11.08
C ASP A 36 -1.56 -11.16 -11.50
N THR A 37 -1.38 -10.42 -12.59
CA THR A 37 -2.40 -9.52 -13.17
C THR A 37 -3.29 -10.20 -14.20
N THR A 38 -3.06 -11.48 -14.52
CA THR A 38 -3.78 -12.18 -15.58
C THR A 38 -5.28 -12.17 -15.30
N ASN A 39 -6.05 -11.59 -16.22
CA ASN A 39 -7.51 -11.42 -16.11
C ASN A 39 -7.99 -10.64 -14.86
N LYS A 40 -7.13 -9.82 -14.23
CA LYS A 40 -7.51 -8.96 -13.10
C LYS A 40 -7.56 -7.49 -13.50
N LYS A 41 -8.48 -6.73 -12.90
CA LYS A 41 -8.50 -5.26 -13.02
C LYS A 41 -7.57 -4.71 -11.94
N VAL A 42 -6.49 -4.03 -12.34
CA VAL A 42 -5.43 -3.64 -11.41
C VAL A 42 -5.22 -2.13 -11.44
N ILE A 43 -5.16 -1.54 -10.25
CA ILE A 43 -4.71 -0.18 -9.99
C ILE A 43 -3.37 -0.30 -9.28
N GLN A 44 -2.29 0.08 -9.96
CA GLN A 44 -0.96 0.13 -9.34
C GLN A 44 -0.76 1.47 -8.64
N LEU A 45 -0.53 1.44 -7.33
CA LEU A 45 -0.21 2.63 -6.55
C LEU A 45 1.24 3.07 -6.77
N PRO A 46 1.56 4.36 -6.56
CA PRO A 46 2.94 4.83 -6.51
C PRO A 46 3.68 4.27 -5.28
N CYS A 47 5.02 4.23 -5.35
CA CYS A 47 5.84 3.87 -4.20
C CYS A 47 6.25 5.14 -3.43
N PRO A 48 5.66 5.43 -2.24
CA PRO A 48 5.97 6.64 -1.51
C PRO A 48 7.43 6.67 -1.06
N GLU A 49 7.99 5.53 -0.67
CA GLU A 49 9.40 5.42 -0.25
C GLU A 49 10.37 5.79 -1.38
N LEU A 50 10.07 5.38 -2.62
CA LEU A 50 10.89 5.71 -3.78
C LEU A 50 10.77 7.20 -4.12
N ILE A 51 9.54 7.74 -4.11
CA ILE A 51 9.28 9.15 -4.44
C ILE A 51 9.94 10.07 -3.42
N TYR A 52 9.87 9.72 -2.13
CA TYR A 52 10.40 10.52 -1.04
C TYR A 52 11.92 10.40 -0.90
N ALA A 53 12.46 9.18 -0.88
CA ALA A 53 13.87 8.94 -0.53
C ALA A 53 14.76 8.54 -1.73
N GLY A 54 14.18 8.34 -2.92
CA GLY A 54 14.91 8.00 -4.13
C GLY A 54 15.35 6.52 -4.22
N PRO A 55 15.93 6.12 -5.37
CA PRO A 55 16.27 4.72 -5.66
C PRO A 55 17.50 4.19 -4.91
N GLU A 56 18.35 5.09 -4.40
CA GLU A 56 19.56 4.74 -3.64
C GLU A 56 19.33 4.68 -2.12
N ARG A 57 18.08 4.80 -1.67
CA ARG A 57 17.74 4.79 -0.24
C ARG A 57 18.17 3.50 0.46
N GLY A 58 18.53 3.63 1.74
CA GLY A 58 18.75 2.50 2.63
C GLY A 58 17.45 1.85 3.12
N ARG A 59 17.61 0.83 3.96
CA ARG A 59 16.50 0.26 4.73
C ARG A 59 16.07 1.27 5.80
N LYS A 60 14.77 1.43 5.97
CA LYS A 60 14.15 2.32 6.96
C LYS A 60 12.98 1.62 7.63
N THR A 61 12.70 1.98 8.87
CA THR A 61 11.55 1.48 9.64
C THR A 61 10.34 2.38 9.45
N LYS A 62 9.22 2.00 10.09
CA LYS A 62 8.04 2.84 10.17
C LYS A 62 8.36 4.17 10.85
N GLU A 63 9.08 4.16 11.98
CA GLU A 63 9.43 5.36 12.74
C GLU A 63 10.28 6.34 11.93
N ASP A 64 11.18 5.84 11.08
CA ASP A 64 12.01 6.68 10.20
C ASP A 64 11.20 7.48 9.16
N TYR A 65 10.00 7.01 8.85
CA TYR A 65 9.08 7.61 7.88
C TYR A 65 7.85 8.24 8.53
N ASP A 66 7.54 7.93 9.79
CA ASP A 66 6.35 8.41 10.48
C ASP A 66 6.51 9.88 10.89
N THR A 67 6.45 10.74 9.89
CA THR A 67 6.59 12.18 9.98
C THR A 67 5.37 12.84 9.33
N PRO A 68 4.97 14.04 9.78
CA PRO A 68 3.86 14.77 9.17
C PRO A 68 3.99 14.94 7.66
N ASP A 69 5.20 15.30 7.18
CA ASP A 69 5.46 15.54 5.76
C ASP A 69 5.32 14.25 4.93
N TYR A 70 5.82 13.12 5.43
CA TYR A 70 5.71 11.85 4.72
C TYR A 70 4.28 11.30 4.73
N ARG A 71 3.52 11.48 5.82
CA ARG A 71 2.08 11.15 5.86
C ARG A 71 1.29 12.01 4.88
N ALA A 72 1.57 13.31 4.82
CA ALA A 72 0.95 14.22 3.87
C ALA A 72 1.25 13.80 2.42
N LEU A 73 2.51 13.45 2.12
CA LEU A 73 2.89 12.90 0.81
C LEU A 73 2.13 11.60 0.49
N CYS A 74 2.05 10.66 1.43
CA CYS A 74 1.31 9.40 1.24
C CYS A 74 -0.16 9.67 0.86
N LEU A 75 -0.81 10.60 1.57
CA LEU A 75 -2.18 11.00 1.29
C LEU A 75 -2.30 11.69 -0.08
N GLU A 76 -1.45 12.67 -0.37
CA GLU A 76 -1.44 13.39 -1.66
C GLU A 76 -1.30 12.43 -2.85
N LEU A 77 -0.37 11.47 -2.75
CA LEU A 77 -0.16 10.44 -3.77
C LEU A 77 -1.38 9.54 -3.96
N PHE A 78 -2.18 9.32 -2.92
CA PHE A 78 -3.34 8.43 -2.96
C PHE A 78 -4.63 9.12 -3.42
N LEU A 79 -4.81 10.42 -3.15
CA LEU A 79 -6.05 11.14 -3.43
C LEU A 79 -6.61 10.95 -4.86
N PRO A 80 -5.80 11.01 -5.94
CA PRO A 80 -6.30 10.77 -7.30
C PRO A 80 -6.88 9.36 -7.50
N TYR A 81 -6.33 8.38 -6.80
CA TYR A 81 -6.82 7.00 -6.82
C TYR A 81 -8.07 6.85 -5.96
N ALA A 82 -8.15 7.53 -4.82
CA ALA A 82 -9.33 7.52 -3.96
C ALA A 82 -10.58 7.98 -4.71
N ASP A 83 -10.47 9.04 -5.53
CA ASP A 83 -11.57 9.51 -6.38
C ASP A 83 -12.05 8.47 -7.40
N MET A 84 -11.11 7.68 -7.96
CA MET A 84 -11.41 6.62 -8.91
C MET A 84 -12.03 5.40 -8.20
N ILE A 85 -11.44 4.98 -7.09
CA ILE A 85 -11.88 3.85 -6.28
C ILE A 85 -13.29 4.10 -5.74
N GLU A 86 -13.59 5.31 -5.28
CA GLU A 86 -14.92 5.68 -4.80
C GLU A 86 -15.98 5.53 -5.89
N LYS A 87 -15.68 5.95 -7.13
CA LYS A 87 -16.59 5.79 -8.26
C LYS A 87 -16.80 4.33 -8.60
N LEU A 88 -15.73 3.53 -8.66
CA LEU A 88 -15.81 2.08 -8.93
C LEU A 88 -16.62 1.36 -7.85
N SER A 89 -16.41 1.71 -6.59
CA SER A 89 -17.16 1.15 -5.47
C SER A 89 -18.65 1.51 -5.53
N LYS A 90 -18.99 2.77 -5.86
CA LYS A 90 -20.39 3.20 -6.07
C LYS A 90 -21.06 2.51 -7.25
N ASP A 91 -20.29 2.14 -8.26
CA ASP A 91 -20.73 1.36 -9.41
C ASP A 91 -20.91 -0.14 -9.11
N GLY A 92 -20.62 -0.56 -7.86
CA GLY A 92 -20.86 -1.91 -7.36
C GLY A 92 -19.67 -2.86 -7.45
N HIS A 93 -18.48 -2.37 -7.84
CA HIS A 93 -17.26 -3.16 -7.89
C HIS A 93 -16.65 -3.38 -6.49
N GLU A 94 -16.01 -4.53 -6.31
CA GLU A 94 -15.31 -4.88 -5.07
C GLU A 94 -13.89 -4.32 -5.08
N ILE A 95 -13.48 -3.64 -4.01
CA ILE A 95 -12.12 -3.07 -3.91
C ILE A 95 -11.25 -3.96 -3.04
N LYS A 96 -10.12 -4.43 -3.56
CA LYS A 96 -9.16 -5.30 -2.88
C LYS A 96 -7.79 -4.64 -2.83
N ILE A 97 -7.28 -4.34 -1.64
CA ILE A 97 -5.99 -3.68 -1.46
C ILE A 97 -4.94 -4.74 -1.12
N THR A 98 -3.89 -4.84 -1.94
CA THR A 98 -2.77 -5.78 -1.72
C THR A 98 -1.51 -5.03 -1.35
N GLY A 99 -1.08 -5.23 -0.11
CA GLY A 99 0.15 -4.68 0.46
C GLY A 99 1.38 -5.53 0.21
N VAL A 100 2.46 -5.19 0.90
CA VAL A 100 3.72 -5.94 0.86
C VAL A 100 4.15 -6.20 2.29
N PRO A 101 4.29 -7.47 2.72
CA PRO A 101 4.67 -7.80 4.08
C PRO A 101 5.94 -7.07 4.51
N LYS A 102 5.96 -6.62 5.77
CA LYS A 102 7.11 -6.00 6.43
C LYS A 102 7.51 -4.63 5.84
N SER A 103 6.73 -4.06 4.92
CA SER A 103 7.03 -2.74 4.39
C SER A 103 6.60 -1.65 5.38
N PRO A 104 7.47 -0.66 5.67
CA PRO A 104 7.12 0.45 6.56
C PRO A 104 5.98 1.31 6.01
N SER A 105 5.77 1.30 4.68
CA SER A 105 4.69 2.05 4.04
C SER A 105 3.55 1.16 3.56
N CYS A 106 3.85 0.04 2.91
CA CYS A 106 2.86 -0.79 2.22
C CYS A 106 2.45 -2.07 2.98
N GLY A 107 2.92 -2.28 4.21
CA GLY A 107 2.51 -3.41 5.05
C GLY A 107 1.04 -3.32 5.43
N VAL A 108 0.27 -4.40 5.25
CA VAL A 108 -1.17 -4.44 5.59
C VAL A 108 -1.38 -5.16 6.92
N LEU A 109 -0.64 -6.24 7.15
CA LEU A 109 -0.66 -7.04 8.37
C LEU A 109 0.62 -6.82 9.17
N THR A 110 1.77 -6.72 8.51
CA THR A 110 3.07 -6.63 9.19
C THR A 110 3.92 -5.47 8.69
N THR A 111 4.64 -4.83 9.61
CA THR A 111 5.55 -3.72 9.30
C THR A 111 6.85 -3.84 10.11
N THR A 112 7.91 -3.17 9.62
CA THR A 112 9.22 -3.16 10.26
C THR A 112 9.38 -1.91 11.13
N VAL A 113 9.70 -2.12 12.41
CA VAL A 113 9.87 -1.07 13.44
C VAL A 113 11.28 -1.10 14.02
N GLN A 114 11.72 -0.01 14.62
CA GLN A 114 12.95 0.00 15.41
C GLN A 114 12.78 -0.88 16.66
N THR A 115 13.74 -1.77 16.93
CA THR A 115 13.81 -2.50 18.20
C THR A 115 14.39 -1.59 19.28
N SER A 116 13.70 -1.49 20.42
CA SER A 116 14.27 -0.86 21.61
C SER A 116 15.41 -1.72 22.16
N ALA A 117 16.49 -1.08 22.60
CA ALA A 117 17.79 -1.65 22.95
C ALA A 117 17.83 -2.59 24.19
N GLU A 118 16.74 -3.27 24.54
CA GLU A 118 16.68 -4.16 25.71
C GLU A 118 16.95 -5.64 25.35
N SER A 119 17.10 -5.98 24.07
CA SER A 119 17.58 -7.30 23.64
C SER A 119 19.02 -7.19 23.15
N GLU A 120 19.97 -7.33 24.07
CA GLU A 120 21.38 -7.56 23.79
C GLU A 120 21.55 -8.82 22.93
N SER A 121 21.61 -8.67 21.59
CA SER A 121 22.36 -9.56 20.67
C SER A 121 22.11 -9.37 19.17
N SER A 122 21.40 -8.35 18.70
CA SER A 122 21.49 -7.94 17.28
C SER A 122 20.93 -6.54 17.03
N SER A 123 21.66 -5.73 16.26
CA SER A 123 21.19 -4.47 15.68
C SER A 123 20.16 -4.76 14.57
N GLU A 124 19.07 -5.45 14.88
CA GLU A 124 18.07 -5.91 13.91
C GLU A 124 16.71 -5.28 14.18
N ASN A 125 16.16 -4.63 13.16
CA ASN A 125 14.80 -4.09 13.17
C ASN A 125 13.77 -5.20 13.47
N GLY A 126 12.75 -4.84 14.24
CA GLY A 126 11.66 -5.74 14.63
C GLY A 126 10.56 -5.81 13.58
N ILE A 127 9.81 -6.89 13.57
CA ILE A 127 8.58 -7.03 12.78
C ILE A 127 7.40 -7.10 13.76
N VAL A 128 6.41 -6.24 13.57
CA VAL A 128 5.20 -6.19 14.39
C VAL A 128 3.95 -6.29 13.51
N GLU A 129 2.85 -6.75 14.11
CA GLU A 129 1.53 -6.78 13.48
C GLU A 129 0.94 -5.37 13.46
N SER A 130 1.29 -4.58 12.44
CA SER A 130 0.80 -3.22 12.26
C SER A 130 0.86 -2.84 10.77
N LYS A 131 0.00 -1.89 10.39
CA LYS A 131 -0.04 -1.32 9.04
C LYS A 131 1.15 -0.39 8.80
N GLY A 132 1.60 -0.35 7.56
CA GLY A 132 2.51 0.67 7.08
C GLY A 132 1.80 2.01 6.89
N ILE A 133 2.58 3.08 6.82
CA ILE A 133 2.08 4.45 6.83
C ILE A 133 1.12 4.74 5.66
N LEU A 134 1.45 4.29 4.45
CA LEU A 134 0.58 4.48 3.29
C LEU A 134 -0.75 3.75 3.48
N ILE A 135 -0.72 2.51 3.99
CA ILE A 135 -1.93 1.71 4.22
C ILE A 135 -2.83 2.37 5.29
N GLU A 136 -2.24 2.95 6.34
CA GLU A 136 -3.00 3.72 7.34
C GLU A 136 -3.72 4.92 6.72
N GLU A 137 -3.05 5.69 5.85
CA GLU A 137 -3.67 6.84 5.20
C GLU A 137 -4.73 6.43 4.16
N ILE A 138 -4.49 5.34 3.42
CA ILE A 138 -5.50 4.74 2.52
C ILE A 138 -6.76 4.33 3.28
N GLU A 139 -6.59 3.61 4.39
CA GLU A 139 -7.71 3.14 5.20
C GLU A 139 -8.54 4.31 5.72
N LYS A 140 -7.89 5.32 6.33
CA LYS A 140 -8.57 6.51 6.83
C LYS A 140 -9.36 7.21 5.72
N GLU A 141 -8.75 7.40 4.56
CA GLU A 141 -9.36 8.12 3.45
C GLU A 141 -10.54 7.34 2.82
N LEU A 142 -10.43 6.02 2.67
CA LEU A 142 -11.52 5.19 2.14
C LEU A 142 -12.69 5.06 3.12
N ILE A 143 -12.40 4.91 4.42
CA ILE A 143 -13.44 4.93 5.48
C ILE A 143 -14.17 6.27 5.47
N ARG A 144 -13.44 7.39 5.39
CA ARG A 144 -14.03 8.75 5.30
C ARG A 144 -14.98 8.89 4.11
N ARG A 145 -14.69 8.21 3.01
CA ARG A 145 -15.50 8.19 1.78
C ARG A 145 -16.60 7.13 1.77
N HIS A 146 -16.73 6.33 2.82
CA HIS A 146 -17.68 5.22 2.92
C HIS A 146 -17.47 4.16 1.82
N VAL A 147 -16.21 3.93 1.43
CA VAL A 147 -15.85 2.88 0.47
C VAL A 147 -15.63 1.57 1.22
N SER A 148 -16.28 0.49 0.76
CA SER A 148 -16.00 -0.86 1.24
C SER A 148 -14.78 -1.44 0.54
N PHE A 149 -13.88 -2.07 1.30
CA PHE A 149 -12.66 -2.68 0.78
C PHE A 149 -12.23 -3.87 1.62
N GLU A 150 -11.47 -4.77 1.00
CA GLU A 150 -10.75 -5.87 1.65
C GLU A 150 -9.25 -5.60 1.56
N MET A 151 -8.47 -6.01 2.56
CA MET A 151 -7.01 -5.88 2.53
C MET A 151 -6.33 -7.24 2.67
N SER A 152 -5.25 -7.45 1.93
CA SER A 152 -4.41 -8.66 1.97
C SER A 152 -2.93 -8.33 1.74
N GLU A 153 -2.06 -9.31 1.99
CA GLU A 153 -0.62 -9.28 1.64
C GLU A 153 -0.24 -10.37 0.65
#